data_AF-A0A8V8TKM6-F1
#
_entry.id   AF-A0A8V8TKM6-F1
#
_cell.length_a   1.000
_cell.length_b   1.000
_cell.length_c   1.000
_cell.angle_alpha   90.00
_cell.angle_beta   90.00
_cell.angle_gamma   90.00
#
_symmetry.space_group_name_H-M   'P 1'
#
loop_
_entity.id
_entity.type
_entity.pdbx_description
1 polymer ?
#
loop_
_entity_poly.entity_id
_entity_poly.type
_entity_poly.pdbx_seq_one_letter_code
_entity_poly.pdbx_strand_id
1 'polypeptide(L)' 'MSSFEGQMAEYPTISIDRFDRENLRARAYFLSHCHKDHMKGLRAPTLKRRLECR' A
#
# COMPACT_ATOMS: atom_id res chain seq x y z
N MET A 1 6.58 6.16 -19.02
CA MET A 1 5.33 5.59 -18.46
C MET A 1 5.28 5.98 -17.00
N SER A 2 4.24 6.72 -16.57
CA SER A 2 4.03 7.03 -15.16
C SER A 2 3.51 5.76 -14.48
N SER A 3 4.27 5.17 -13.56
CA SER A 3 3.78 4.09 -12.72
C SER A 3 3.17 4.69 -11.46
N PHE A 4 1.91 4.37 -11.20
CA PHE A 4 1.27 4.75 -9.94
C PHE A 4 1.83 3.86 -8.81
N GLU A 5 2.54 4.46 -7.86
CA GLU A 5 3.21 3.75 -6.76
C GLU A 5 2.40 3.74 -5.45
N GLY A 6 1.09 4.02 -5.56
CA GLY A 6 0.11 3.81 -4.49
C GLY A 6 -0.35 5.05 -3.74
N GLN A 7 0.34 6.19 -3.89
CA GLN A 7 -0.01 7.45 -3.21
C GLN A 7 -0.44 8.51 -4.21
N MET A 8 -1.54 9.19 -3.91
CA MET A 8 -1.97 10.40 -4.62
C MET A 8 -1.36 11.63 -3.97
N ALA A 9 -1.10 12.68 -4.75
CA ALA A 9 -0.50 13.91 -4.25
C ALA A 9 -1.42 14.65 -3.25
N GLU A 10 -2.72 14.58 -3.48
CA GLU A 10 -3.77 15.21 -2.67
C GLU A 10 -3.96 14.48 -1.33
N TYR A 11 -3.71 13.16 -1.31
CA TYR A 11 -3.93 12.30 -0.15
C TYR A 11 -2.72 11.37 0.09
N PRO A 12 -1.54 11.91 0.46
CA PRO A 12 -0.32 11.13 0.58
C PRO A 12 -0.35 10.14 1.75
N THR A 13 -1.28 10.29 2.69
CA THR A 13 -1.44 9.38 3.83
C THR A 13 -2.25 8.12 3.51
N ILE A 14 -2.77 7.97 2.28
CA ILE A 14 -3.53 6.80 1.85
C ILE A 14 -2.69 6.01 0.83
N SER A 15 -2.77 4.69 0.91
CA SER A 15 -2.14 3.79 -0.07
C SER A 15 -3.15 2.91 -0.78
N ILE A 16 -3.05 2.86 -2.10
CA ILE A 16 -3.96 2.15 -3.00
C ILE A 16 -3.14 1.18 -3.86
N ASP A 17 -3.49 -0.11 -3.86
CA ASP A 17 -2.91 -1.16 -4.72
C ASP A 17 -1.38 -1.38 -4.63
N ARG A 18 -0.70 -0.70 -3.69
CA ARG A 18 0.72 -0.87 -3.36
C ARG A 18 0.89 -0.79 -1.86
N PHE A 19 1.55 -1.79 -1.30
CA PHE A 19 1.64 -2.04 0.14
C PHE A 19 3.09 -2.22 0.62
N ASP A 20 4.06 -1.82 -0.21
CA ASP A 20 5.49 -1.85 0.09
C ASP A 20 6.09 -0.44 0.20
N ARG A 21 7.32 -0.35 0.73
CA ARG A 21 8.09 0.90 0.81
C ARG A 21 7.36 1.98 1.63
N GLU A 22 7.20 3.20 1.08
CA GLU A 22 6.54 4.33 1.73
C GLU A 22 5.09 4.05 2.11
N ASN A 23 4.42 3.14 1.38
CA ASN A 23 3.04 2.75 1.65
C ASN A 23 2.86 2.08 3.02
N LEU A 24 3.93 1.56 3.64
CA LEU A 24 3.86 1.00 5.01
C LEU A 24 3.45 2.04 6.07
N ARG A 25 3.63 3.34 5.78
CA ARG A 25 3.28 4.46 6.66
C ARG A 25 1.83 4.95 6.46
N ALA A 26 1.07 4.34 5.55
CA ALA A 26 -0.28 4.77 5.22
C ALA A 26 -1.23 4.70 6.43
N ARG A 27 -2.09 5.70 6.59
CA ARG A 27 -3.16 5.70 7.59
C ARG A 27 -4.25 4.69 7.25
N ALA A 28 -4.52 4.48 5.96
CA ALA A 28 -5.49 3.53 5.45
C ALA A 28 -4.99 2.89 4.14
N TYR A 29 -5.49 1.68 3.87
CA TYR A 29 -5.14 0.87 2.71
C TYR A 29 -6.41 0.55 1.91
N PHE A 30 -6.31 0.62 0.58
CA PHE A 30 -7.38 0.24 -0.33
C PHE A 30 -6.84 -0.73 -1.38
N LEU A 31 -7.66 -1.70 -1.74
CA LEU A 31 -7.42 -2.62 -2.84
C LEU A 31 -8.58 -2.49 -3.83
N SER A 32 -8.28 -2.06 -5.05
CA SER A 32 -9.29 -1.85 -6.08
C SER A 32 -9.87 -3.19 -6.58
N HIS A 33 -9.00 -4.18 -6.81
CA HIS A 33 -9.37 -5.52 -7.27
C HIS A 33 -8.22 -6.53 -7.08
N CYS A 34 -8.52 -7.82 -7.24
CA CYS A 34 -7.62 -8.94 -6.90
C CYS A 34 -6.72 -9.40 -8.06
N HIS A 35 -5.94 -8.49 -8.65
CA HIS A 35 -4.88 -8.84 -9.59
C HIS A 35 -3.48 -8.71 -8.96
N LYS A 36 -2.55 -9.57 -9.40
CA LYS A 36 -1.23 -9.72 -8.74
C LYS A 36 -0.41 -8.42 -8.71
N ASP A 37 -0.51 -7.61 -9.75
CA ASP A 37 0.17 -6.33 -9.88
C ASP A 37 -0.36 -5.25 -8.91
N HIS A 38 -1.63 -5.35 -8.51
CA HIS A 38 -2.28 -4.50 -7.51
C HIS A 38 -2.13 -5.00 -6.06
N MET A 39 -1.45 -6.13 -5.84
CA MET A 39 -1.31 -6.76 -4.52
C MET A 39 0.15 -6.76 -4.01
N LYS A 40 1.03 -5.95 -4.62
CA LYS A 40 2.45 -5.89 -4.26
C LYS A 40 2.63 -5.45 -2.81
N GLY A 41 3.26 -6.31 -2.00
CA GLY A 41 3.50 -6.07 -0.57
C GLY A 41 2.34 -6.44 0.36
N LEU A 42 1.17 -6.83 -0.17
CA LEU A 42 -0.06 -7.04 0.63
C LEU A 42 0.07 -8.14 1.70
N ARG A 43 0.94 -9.13 1.47
CA ARG A 43 1.23 -10.22 2.42
C ARG A 43 2.66 -10.19 2.96
N ALA A 44 3.36 -9.07 2.82
CA ALA A 44 4.74 -8.96 3.26
C ALA A 44 4.84 -9.00 4.80
N PRO A 45 5.87 -9.66 5.38
CA PRO A 45 6.09 -9.67 6.83
C PRO A 45 6.19 -8.27 7.44
N THR A 46 6.72 -7.31 6.68
CA THR A 46 6.83 -5.90 7.09
C THR A 46 5.48 -5.22 7.26
N LEU A 47 4.51 -5.49 6.37
CA LEU A 47 3.14 -5.00 6.49
C LEU A 47 2.46 -5.62 7.72
N LYS A 48 2.60 -6.94 7.89
CA LYS A 48 2.04 -7.66 9.05
C LYS A 48 2.55 -7.07 10.37
N ARG A 49 3.87 -6.92 10.52
CA ARG A 49 4.48 -6.29 11.70
C ARG A 49 3.93 -4.89 11.97
N ARG A 50 3.74 -4.08 10.93
CA ARG A 50 3.18 -2.73 11.07
C ARG A 50 1.73 -2.75 11.57
N LEU A 51 0.93 -3.74 11.17
CA LEU A 51 -0.47 -3.87 11.59
C LEU A 51 -0.61 -4.41 13.02
N GLU A 52 0.32 -5.26 13.46
CA GLU A 52 0.33 -5.86 14.80
C GLU A 52 0.84 -4.89 15.89
N CYS A 53 1.71 -3.94 15.56
CA CYS A 53 2.25 -2.96 16.51
C CYS A 53 1.30 -1.78 16.80
N ARG A 54 -0.01 -2.01 16.91
CA ARG A 54 -0.99 -0.99 17.32
C ARG A 54 -1.52 -1.24 18.72
#